data_AF-A0A8T4WN86-F1
#
_entry.id   AF-A0A8T4WN86-F1
#
_cell.length_a   1.000
_cell.length_b   1.000
_cell.length_c   1.000
_cell.angle_alpha   90.00
_cell.angle_beta   90.00
_cell.angle_gamma   90.00
#
_symmetry.space_group_name_H-M   'P 1'
#
loop_
_entity.id
_entity.type
_entity.pdbx_description
1 polymer ?
#
loop_
_entity_poly.entity_id
_entity_poly.type
_entity_poly.pdbx_seq_one_letter_code
_entity_poly.pdbx_strand_id
1 'polypeptide(L)'
;MASMQTRAGWLMITLGITLLLVSFLGAGNFGLHASINSGMYKGYLFRTTDDIYVRAEKDTNESFSLYILDSEDTLSVLENGSLEQTNPVVMMENITHYTGRVELPSPGVYTILVTPSHNNTISVNIDIQRTNPHMNALIPGILFVAGGAIFSYIPRRADRIEETPRVESTENTTKHCGKTGEPPVRRDA
;
A
#
# COMPACT_ATOMS: atom_id res chain seq x y z
N MET A 1 4.30 16.43 30.55
CA MET A 1 3.40 15.51 29.81
C MET A 1 3.62 15.56 28.29
N ALA A 2 4.87 15.71 27.85
CA ALA A 2 5.21 15.86 26.43
C ALA A 2 5.16 14.55 25.61
N SER A 3 4.92 13.39 26.22
CA SER A 3 5.19 12.08 25.61
C SER A 3 4.00 11.43 24.91
N MET A 4 2.75 11.69 25.33
CA MET A 4 1.63 10.84 24.90
C MET A 4 1.12 11.16 23.49
N GLN A 5 1.00 12.45 23.14
CA GLN A 5 0.56 12.88 21.80
C GLN A 5 1.58 12.52 20.71
N THR A 6 2.87 12.74 20.96
CA THR A 6 3.94 12.38 20.02
C THR A 6 3.97 10.87 19.77
N ARG A 7 3.75 10.05 20.82
CA ARG A 7 3.65 8.59 20.67
C ARG A 7 2.43 8.18 19.84
N ALA A 8 1.28 8.84 20.02
CA ALA A 8 0.08 8.54 19.23
C ALA A 8 0.25 8.90 17.75
N GLY A 9 0.87 10.04 17.44
CA GLY A 9 1.17 10.42 16.05
C GLY A 9 2.12 9.43 15.37
N TRP A 10 3.18 9.01 16.05
CA TRP A 10 4.08 7.95 15.56
C TRP A 10 3.37 6.62 15.33
N LEU A 11 2.48 6.19 16.23
CA LEU A 11 1.70 4.97 16.06
C LEU A 11 0.80 5.02 14.82
N MET A 12 0.15 6.16 14.57
CA MET A 12 -0.67 6.35 13.36
C MET A 12 0.18 6.28 12.10
N ILE A 13 1.35 6.92 12.07
CA ILE A 13 2.28 6.84 10.94
C ILE A 13 2.70 5.38 10.70
N THR A 14 3.10 4.65 11.75
CA THR A 14 3.51 3.26 11.61
C THR A 14 2.38 2.38 11.06
N LEU A 15 1.16 2.54 11.56
CA LEU A 15 0.00 1.79 11.09
C LEU A 15 -0.34 2.13 9.64
N GLY A 16 -0.27 3.41 9.27
CA GLY A 16 -0.48 3.86 7.90
C GLY A 16 0.54 3.27 6.92
N ILE A 17 1.83 3.26 7.28
CA ILE A 17 2.88 2.62 6.49
C ILE A 17 2.61 1.11 6.36
N THR A 18 2.23 0.42 7.43
CA THR A 18 1.89 -1.00 7.37
C THR A 18 0.74 -1.25 6.40
N LEU A 19 -0.33 -0.45 6.44
CA LEU A 19 -1.45 -0.57 5.51
C LEU A 19 -1.05 -0.29 4.06
N LEU A 20 -0.18 0.70 3.83
CA LEU A 20 0.39 0.94 2.50
C LEU A 20 1.15 -0.28 1.99
N LEU A 21 2.04 -0.87 2.81
CA LEU A 21 2.76 -2.09 2.42
C LEU A 21 1.81 -3.26 2.16
N VAL A 22 0.80 -3.44 3.02
CA VAL A 22 -0.24 -4.48 2.85
C VAL A 22 -1.05 -4.26 1.57
N SER A 23 -1.24 -3.01 1.14
CA SER A 23 -1.94 -2.73 -0.12
C SER A 23 -1.21 -3.27 -1.35
N PHE A 24 0.11 -3.47 -1.27
CA PHE A 24 0.91 -4.10 -2.33
C PHE A 24 1.13 -5.60 -2.11
N LEU A 25 0.94 -6.11 -0.89
CA LEU A 25 0.94 -7.54 -0.56
C LEU A 25 -0.32 -8.21 -1.15
N GLY A 26 -0.25 -8.53 -2.43
CA GLY A 26 -1.39 -9.02 -3.22
C GLY A 26 -1.25 -8.73 -4.70
N ALA A 27 -0.42 -7.74 -5.06
CA ALA A 27 0.09 -7.51 -6.42
C ALA A 27 1.20 -8.52 -6.77
N GLY A 28 0.97 -9.80 -6.46
CA GLY A 28 1.87 -10.88 -6.84
C GLY A 28 1.76 -11.16 -8.33
N ASN A 29 2.91 -11.44 -8.95
CA ASN A 29 2.97 -12.05 -10.26
C ASN A 29 2.71 -13.55 -10.08
N PHE A 30 1.69 -14.06 -10.76
CA PHE A 30 1.38 -15.48 -10.76
C PHE A 30 1.86 -16.08 -12.07
N GLY A 31 2.96 -16.81 -12.00
CA GLY A 31 3.51 -17.57 -13.12
C GLY A 31 3.04 -19.03 -13.09
N LEU A 32 2.52 -19.52 -14.21
CA LEU A 32 2.24 -20.94 -14.45
C LEU A 32 3.08 -21.40 -15.64
N HIS A 33 3.99 -22.33 -15.40
CA HIS A 33 4.62 -23.10 -16.47
C HIS A 33 3.89 -24.44 -16.62
N ALA A 34 3.33 -24.69 -17.80
CA ALA A 34 2.47 -25.83 -18.05
C ALA A 34 2.81 -26.52 -19.37
N SER A 35 3.09 -27.82 -19.30
CA SER A 35 2.98 -28.71 -20.46
C SER A 35 1.54 -29.20 -20.61
N ILE A 36 1.01 -29.13 -21.83
CA ILE A 36 -0.40 -29.39 -22.16
C ILE A 36 -0.43 -30.33 -23.37
N ASN A 37 -1.04 -31.51 -23.19
CA ASN A 37 -1.23 -32.46 -24.27
C ASN A 37 -2.35 -32.02 -25.22
N SER A 38 -2.26 -32.44 -26.47
CA SER A 38 -3.32 -32.26 -27.46
C SER A 38 -4.69 -32.68 -26.92
N GLY A 39 -5.71 -31.85 -27.13
CA GLY A 39 -7.09 -32.10 -26.71
C GLY A 39 -7.36 -31.90 -25.22
N MET A 40 -6.37 -31.48 -24.44
CA MET A 40 -6.53 -31.18 -23.02
C MET A 40 -6.48 -29.67 -22.76
N TYR A 41 -7.28 -29.21 -21.81
CA TYR A 41 -7.20 -27.85 -21.28
C TYR A 41 -6.38 -27.83 -20.00
N LYS A 42 -5.61 -26.76 -19.81
CA LYS A 42 -5.00 -26.45 -18.52
C LYS A 42 -5.51 -25.12 -18.03
N GLY A 43 -6.07 -25.13 -16.83
CA GLY A 43 -6.69 -23.96 -16.22
C GLY A 43 -5.96 -23.47 -14.98
N TYR A 44 -6.01 -22.16 -14.76
CA TYR A 44 -5.63 -21.54 -13.51
C TYR A 44 -6.71 -20.58 -13.03
N LEU A 45 -7.09 -20.73 -11.76
CA LEU A 45 -8.16 -19.98 -11.13
C LEU A 45 -7.55 -18.88 -10.26
N PHE A 46 -7.99 -17.65 -10.46
CA PHE A 46 -7.46 -16.49 -9.75
C PHE A 46 -8.59 -15.53 -9.39
N ARG A 47 -8.37 -14.78 -8.31
CA ARG A 47 -9.30 -13.74 -7.87
C ARG A 47 -8.68 -12.38 -8.13
N THR A 48 -9.44 -11.44 -8.67
CA THR A 48 -8.99 -10.06 -8.88
C THR A 48 -10.12 -9.07 -8.61
N THR A 49 -9.75 -7.84 -8.26
CA THR A 49 -10.71 -6.74 -8.04
C THR A 49 -10.62 -5.69 -9.13
N ASP A 50 -9.74 -5.89 -10.09
CA ASP A 50 -9.38 -4.93 -11.13
C ASP A 50 -8.88 -5.70 -12.35
N ASP A 51 -8.58 -4.95 -13.40
CA ASP A 51 -7.95 -5.44 -14.61
C ASP A 51 -6.62 -6.13 -14.34
N ILE A 52 -6.27 -7.03 -15.25
CA ILE A 52 -5.05 -7.81 -15.16
C ILE A 52 -4.15 -7.53 -16.35
N TYR A 53 -2.85 -7.71 -16.15
CA TYR A 53 -1.90 -7.77 -17.24
C TYR A 53 -1.48 -9.22 -17.42
N VAL A 54 -1.73 -9.77 -18.60
CA VAL A 54 -1.45 -11.17 -18.91
C VAL A 54 -0.31 -11.22 -19.92
N ARG A 55 0.66 -12.10 -19.65
CA ARG A 55 1.70 -12.51 -20.58
C ARG A 55 1.61 -14.02 -20.74
N ALA A 56 1.25 -14.48 -21.93
CA ALA A 56 1.27 -15.88 -22.30
C ALA A 56 2.30 -16.07 -23.42
N GLU A 57 3.37 -16.78 -23.10
CA GLU A 57 4.48 -17.04 -24.00
C GLU A 57 4.80 -18.53 -23.99
N LYS A 58 5.47 -18.98 -25.03
CA LYS A 58 5.88 -20.37 -25.23
C LYS A 58 7.34 -20.39 -25.65
N ASP A 59 7.96 -21.55 -25.51
CA ASP A 59 9.35 -21.76 -25.90
C ASP A 59 9.48 -22.22 -27.37
N THR A 60 8.43 -22.80 -27.96
CA THR A 60 8.42 -23.37 -29.34
C THR A 60 7.63 -22.49 -30.32
N ASN A 61 7.61 -22.79 -31.64
CA ASN A 61 6.80 -22.02 -32.60
C ASN A 61 5.37 -22.60 -32.84
N GLU A 62 4.84 -23.38 -31.89
CA GLU A 62 3.48 -23.97 -31.95
C GLU A 62 2.36 -23.04 -31.42
N SER A 63 1.21 -22.99 -32.07
CA SER A 63 0.12 -22.11 -31.61
C SER A 63 -0.75 -22.73 -30.51
N PHE A 64 -1.34 -21.86 -29.71
CA PHE A 64 -2.27 -22.18 -28.63
C PHE A 64 -3.48 -21.25 -28.67
N SER A 65 -4.54 -21.66 -27.98
CA SER A 65 -5.70 -20.83 -27.71
C SER A 65 -5.75 -20.49 -26.22
N LEU A 66 -6.15 -19.25 -25.90
CA LEU A 66 -6.26 -18.71 -24.56
C LEU A 66 -7.68 -18.18 -24.34
N TYR A 67 -8.28 -18.61 -23.25
CA TYR A 67 -9.63 -18.21 -22.84
C TYR A 67 -9.59 -17.66 -21.42
N ILE A 68 -10.30 -16.57 -21.16
CA ILE A 68 -10.53 -16.06 -19.81
C ILE A 68 -12.02 -16.15 -19.54
N LEU A 69 -12.38 -16.96 -18.55
CA LEU A 69 -13.77 -17.22 -18.15
C LEU A 69 -14.06 -16.54 -16.83
N ASP A 70 -15.29 -16.05 -16.67
CA ASP A 70 -15.79 -15.67 -15.34
C ASP A 70 -16.14 -16.93 -14.50
N SER A 71 -16.67 -16.71 -13.30
CA SER A 71 -17.02 -17.81 -12.40
C SER A 71 -18.17 -18.69 -12.89
N GLU A 72 -19.14 -18.13 -13.61
CA GLU A 72 -20.31 -18.88 -14.11
C GLU A 72 -19.89 -19.77 -15.28
N ASP A 73 -19.15 -19.20 -16.23
CA ASP A 73 -18.59 -19.94 -17.36
C ASP A 73 -17.57 -21.00 -16.91
N THR A 74 -16.74 -20.67 -15.90
CA THR A 74 -15.82 -21.64 -15.30
C THR A 74 -16.57 -22.86 -14.77
N LEU A 75 -17.68 -22.63 -14.05
CA LEU A 75 -18.48 -23.71 -13.50
C LEU A 75 -19.12 -24.54 -14.62
N SER A 76 -19.68 -23.88 -15.65
CA SER A 76 -20.24 -24.55 -16.82
C SER A 76 -19.22 -25.46 -17.51
N VAL A 77 -17.97 -25.02 -17.68
CA VAL A 77 -16.89 -25.84 -18.27
C VAL A 77 -16.52 -27.01 -17.38
N LEU A 78 -16.49 -26.82 -16.06
CA LEU A 78 -16.17 -27.90 -15.12
C LEU A 78 -17.28 -28.97 -15.09
N GLU A 79 -18.55 -28.56 -15.20
CA GLU A 79 -19.70 -29.47 -15.20
C GLU A 79 -19.87 -30.18 -16.53
N ASN A 80 -19.76 -29.46 -17.65
CA ASN A 80 -20.04 -29.97 -18.98
C ASN A 80 -18.78 -30.50 -19.71
N GLY A 81 -17.59 -30.15 -19.23
CA GLY A 81 -16.31 -30.51 -19.87
C GLY A 81 -16.10 -29.86 -21.24
N SER A 82 -16.83 -28.78 -21.55
CA SER A 82 -16.87 -28.16 -22.88
C SER A 82 -16.93 -26.62 -22.80
N LEU A 83 -16.31 -25.95 -23.77
CA LEU A 83 -16.36 -24.50 -23.98
C LEU A 83 -17.50 -24.05 -24.90
N GLU A 84 -18.26 -24.97 -25.50
CA GLU A 84 -19.27 -24.62 -26.51
C GLU A 84 -20.42 -23.76 -25.98
N GLN A 85 -20.65 -23.77 -24.67
CA GLN A 85 -21.76 -23.05 -24.01
C GLN A 85 -21.27 -21.92 -23.11
N THR A 86 -20.03 -21.44 -23.29
CA THR A 86 -19.51 -20.31 -22.53
C THR A 86 -19.47 -19.03 -23.35
N ASN A 87 -19.36 -17.91 -22.66
CA ASN A 87 -19.11 -16.61 -23.27
C ASN A 87 -17.83 -15.99 -22.68
N PRO A 88 -16.63 -16.48 -23.08
CA PRO A 88 -15.37 -16.04 -22.50
C PRO A 88 -15.22 -14.52 -22.55
N VAL A 89 -14.75 -13.93 -21.47
CA VAL A 89 -14.37 -12.51 -21.40
C VAL A 89 -13.27 -12.19 -22.41
N VAL A 90 -12.33 -13.13 -22.56
CA VAL A 90 -11.30 -13.08 -23.60
C VAL A 90 -11.27 -14.42 -24.31
N MET A 91 -11.22 -14.38 -25.63
CA MET A 91 -11.02 -15.53 -26.48
C MET A 91 -9.98 -15.20 -27.55
N MET A 92 -8.87 -15.91 -27.53
CA MET A 92 -7.81 -15.78 -28.51
C MET A 92 -7.46 -17.17 -29.02
N GLU A 93 -7.56 -17.37 -30.33
CA GLU A 93 -7.34 -18.67 -30.94
C GLU A 93 -6.13 -18.64 -31.87
N ASN A 94 -5.40 -19.75 -31.92
CA ASN A 94 -4.28 -19.94 -32.83
C ASN A 94 -3.20 -18.84 -32.71
N ILE A 95 -2.93 -18.40 -31.48
CA ILE A 95 -1.91 -17.40 -31.17
C ILE A 95 -0.59 -18.07 -30.79
N THR A 96 0.51 -17.35 -30.95
CA THR A 96 1.85 -17.81 -30.55
C THR A 96 2.36 -17.10 -29.30
N HIS A 97 1.83 -15.91 -29.02
CA HIS A 97 2.16 -15.11 -27.87
C HIS A 97 0.98 -14.16 -27.59
N TYR A 98 0.84 -13.76 -26.34
CA TYR A 98 -0.06 -12.69 -25.95
C TYR A 98 0.56 -11.90 -24.80
N THR A 99 0.57 -10.58 -24.93
CA THR A 99 1.02 -9.68 -23.87
C THR A 99 0.12 -8.46 -23.89
N GLY A 100 -0.67 -8.26 -22.84
CA GLY A 100 -1.61 -7.15 -22.82
C GLY A 100 -2.37 -6.99 -21.51
N ARG A 101 -3.02 -5.83 -21.38
CA ARG A 101 -4.02 -5.57 -20.36
C ARG A 101 -5.33 -6.22 -20.80
N VAL A 102 -5.98 -6.91 -19.88
CA VAL A 102 -7.33 -7.45 -20.02
C VAL A 102 -8.25 -6.65 -19.11
N GLU A 103 -9.23 -5.99 -19.72
CA GLU A 103 -10.28 -5.29 -19.00
C GLU A 103 -11.33 -6.30 -18.52
N LEU A 104 -11.54 -6.37 -17.21
CA LEU A 104 -12.49 -7.31 -16.63
C LEU A 104 -13.81 -6.60 -16.30
N PRO A 105 -14.96 -7.22 -16.58
CA PRO A 105 -16.26 -6.56 -16.43
C PRO A 105 -16.60 -6.25 -14.96
N SER A 106 -16.06 -7.03 -14.01
CA SER A 106 -16.30 -6.81 -12.59
C SER A 106 -15.24 -7.47 -11.69
N PRO A 107 -15.11 -7.03 -10.42
CA PRO A 107 -14.36 -7.77 -9.41
C PRO A 107 -14.90 -9.19 -9.21
N GLY A 108 -14.04 -10.20 -9.25
CA GLY A 108 -14.52 -11.59 -9.22
C GLY A 108 -13.44 -12.65 -9.22
N VAL A 109 -13.90 -13.90 -9.41
CA VAL A 109 -13.06 -15.07 -9.64
C VAL A 109 -13.13 -15.38 -11.13
N TYR A 110 -11.96 -15.59 -11.71
CA TYR A 110 -11.78 -15.85 -13.13
C TYR A 110 -10.88 -17.06 -13.33
N THR A 111 -11.01 -17.70 -14.49
CA THR A 111 -10.15 -18.81 -14.90
C THR A 111 -9.48 -18.48 -16.22
N ILE A 112 -8.15 -18.59 -16.28
CA ILE A 112 -7.43 -18.63 -17.56
C ILE A 112 -7.35 -20.10 -17.98
N LEU A 113 -7.85 -20.42 -19.17
CA LEU A 113 -7.68 -21.71 -19.81
C LEU A 113 -6.75 -21.58 -21.01
N VAL A 114 -5.84 -22.54 -21.17
CA VAL A 114 -5.00 -22.66 -22.36
C VAL A 114 -5.09 -24.08 -22.92
N THR A 115 -5.08 -24.18 -24.25
CA THR A 115 -5.10 -25.45 -24.99
C THR A 115 -4.24 -25.34 -26.26
N PRO A 116 -3.58 -26.41 -26.70
CA PRO A 116 -2.96 -26.47 -28.03
C PRO A 116 -3.98 -26.21 -29.14
N SER A 117 -3.62 -25.41 -30.15
CA SER A 117 -4.46 -25.23 -31.34
C SER A 117 -4.32 -26.36 -32.36
N HIS A 118 -3.28 -27.19 -32.22
CA HIS A 118 -2.97 -28.31 -33.10
C HIS A 118 -2.74 -29.59 -32.27
N ASN A 119 -2.61 -30.74 -32.94
CA ASN A 119 -2.47 -32.05 -32.29
C ASN A 119 -1.09 -32.32 -31.65
N ASN A 120 -0.42 -31.28 -31.16
CA ASN A 120 0.88 -31.38 -30.52
C ASN A 120 0.80 -31.03 -29.04
N THR A 121 1.70 -31.61 -28.25
CA THR A 121 1.90 -31.20 -26.86
C THR A 121 2.74 -29.92 -26.82
N ILE A 122 2.25 -28.89 -26.13
CA ILE A 122 2.93 -27.61 -26.02
C ILE A 122 3.40 -27.35 -24.58
N SER A 123 4.36 -26.45 -24.41
CA SER A 123 4.70 -25.85 -23.12
C SER A 123 4.46 -24.35 -23.18
N VAL A 124 3.60 -23.85 -22.27
CA VAL A 124 3.23 -22.43 -22.18
C VAL A 124 3.57 -21.91 -20.79
N ASN A 125 4.16 -20.72 -20.76
CA ASN A 125 4.38 -19.92 -19.57
C ASN A 125 3.35 -18.78 -19.53
N ILE A 126 2.54 -18.74 -18.48
CA ILE A 126 1.52 -17.72 -18.28
C ILE A 126 1.89 -16.92 -17.04
N ASP A 127 2.14 -15.62 -17.18
CA ASP A 127 2.31 -14.69 -16.07
C ASP A 127 1.10 -13.75 -16.00
N ILE A 128 0.47 -13.70 -14.83
CA ILE A 128 -0.62 -12.78 -14.51
C ILE A 128 -0.10 -11.78 -13.49
N GLN A 129 -0.03 -10.52 -13.91
CA GLN A 129 0.38 -9.41 -13.07
C GLN A 129 -0.85 -8.58 -12.71
N ARG A 130 -1.04 -8.34 -11.42
CA ARG A 130 -2.07 -7.40 -10.95
C ARG A 130 -1.43 -6.02 -10.91
N THR A 131 -2.05 -5.08 -11.63
CA THR A 131 -1.44 -3.77 -11.87
C THR A 131 -1.68 -2.79 -10.72
N ASN A 132 -2.70 -3.02 -9.88
CA ASN A 132 -3.15 -2.05 -8.89
C ASN A 132 -3.03 -2.52 -7.44
N PRO A 133 -2.60 -1.64 -6.51
CA PRO A 133 -2.65 -1.91 -5.08
C PRO A 133 -4.09 -2.04 -4.61
N HIS A 134 -4.30 -2.79 -3.53
CA HIS A 134 -5.62 -2.95 -2.92
C HIS A 134 -6.08 -1.61 -2.33
N MET A 135 -7.00 -0.93 -3.03
CA MET A 135 -7.48 0.40 -2.65
C MET A 135 -8.06 0.47 -1.23
N ASN A 136 -8.66 -0.64 -0.76
CA ASN A 136 -9.20 -0.78 0.59
C ASN A 136 -8.14 -0.69 1.70
N ALA A 137 -6.87 -0.99 1.40
CA ALA A 137 -5.75 -0.81 2.32
C ALA A 137 -4.97 0.47 2.00
N LEU A 138 -4.85 0.83 0.72
CA LEU A 138 -4.12 2.01 0.27
C LEU A 138 -4.72 3.30 0.86
N ILE A 139 -6.03 3.53 0.68
CA ILE A 139 -6.68 4.78 1.10
C ILE A 139 -6.57 4.99 2.61
N PRO A 140 -6.95 4.03 3.47
CA PRO A 140 -6.74 4.18 4.91
C PRO A 140 -5.26 4.39 5.26
N GLY A 141 -4.34 3.67 4.60
CA GLY A 141 -2.90 3.82 4.81
C GLY A 141 -2.42 5.26 4.61
N ILE A 142 -2.80 5.90 3.48
CA ILE A 142 -2.49 7.31 3.21
C ILE A 142 -3.06 8.22 4.29
N LEU A 143 -4.32 8.02 4.68
CA LEU A 143 -4.99 8.85 5.69
C LEU A 143 -4.33 8.75 7.07
N PHE A 144 -3.90 7.56 7.48
CA PHE A 144 -3.20 7.33 8.74
C PHE A 144 -1.82 8.00 8.76
N VAL A 145 -1.06 7.91 7.66
CA VAL A 145 0.24 8.61 7.56
C VAL A 145 0.05 10.12 7.61
N ALA A 146 -0.87 10.66 6.81
CA ALA A 146 -1.14 12.10 6.77
C ALA A 146 -1.65 12.62 8.12
N GLY A 147 -2.63 11.95 8.73
CA GLY A 147 -3.17 12.31 10.04
C GLY A 147 -2.14 12.21 11.14
N GLY A 148 -1.34 11.14 11.17
CA GLY A 148 -0.26 10.97 12.13
C GLY A 148 0.84 12.03 11.99
N ALA A 149 1.18 12.42 10.75
CA ALA A 149 2.12 13.51 10.49
C ALA A 149 1.59 14.86 11.00
N ILE A 150 0.34 15.22 10.67
CA ILE A 150 -0.30 16.45 11.14
C ILE A 150 -0.34 16.48 12.68
N PHE A 151 -0.78 15.39 13.29
CA PHE A 151 -0.87 15.25 14.74
C PHE A 151 0.50 15.37 15.43
N SER A 152 1.57 14.93 14.77
CA SER A 152 2.95 15.04 15.26
C SER A 152 3.55 16.44 15.04
N TYR A 153 3.11 17.16 14.00
CA TYR A 153 3.69 18.44 13.59
C TYR A 153 3.02 19.67 14.22
N ILE A 154 1.81 19.56 14.77
CA ILE A 154 1.15 20.70 15.45
C ILE A 154 2.04 21.17 16.60
N PRO A 155 2.68 22.36 16.50
CA PRO A 155 3.57 22.84 17.52
C PRO A 155 2.75 23.14 18.77
N ARG A 156 3.20 22.64 19.93
CA ARG A 156 2.62 22.99 21.23
C ARG A 156 2.83 24.48 21.49
N ARG A 157 1.93 25.32 21.00
CA ARG A 157 1.82 26.75 21.37
C ARG A 157 1.01 26.97 22.67
N ALA A 158 1.13 26.05 23.60
CA ALA A 158 0.60 26.13 24.96
C ALA A 158 1.64 25.36 25.80
N ASP A 159 2.48 25.96 26.63
CA ASP A 159 2.22 27.04 27.57
C ASP A 159 3.48 27.92 27.68
N ARG A 160 3.40 29.16 27.22
CA ARG A 160 4.19 30.23 27.79
C ARG A 160 3.18 31.25 28.29
N ILE A 161 2.51 30.92 29.39
CA ILE A 161 1.95 31.96 30.24
C ILE A 161 3.17 32.72 30.72
N GLU A 162 3.39 33.92 30.19
CA GLU A 162 4.30 34.88 30.80
C GLU A 162 3.89 34.99 32.26
N GLU A 163 4.70 34.44 33.16
CA GLU A 163 4.66 34.89 34.55
C GLU A 163 4.99 36.38 34.50
N THR A 164 3.94 37.22 34.53
CA THR A 164 4.08 38.65 34.76
C THR A 164 5.03 38.82 35.94
N PRO A 165 6.17 39.53 35.78
CA PRO A 165 7.13 39.70 36.87
C PRO A 165 6.39 40.31 38.06
N ARG A 166 6.41 39.59 39.18
CA ARG A 166 5.88 40.06 40.46
C ARG A 166 6.71 41.28 40.86
N VAL A 167 6.14 42.47 40.73
CA VAL A 167 6.74 43.71 41.23
C VAL A 167 6.86 43.58 42.73
N GLU A 168 8.08 43.30 43.21
CA GLU A 168 8.43 43.34 44.62
C GLU A 168 8.41 44.81 45.05
N SER A 169 7.32 45.18 45.74
CA SER A 169 7.15 46.49 46.37
C SER A 169 8.22 46.64 47.46
N THR A 170 9.30 47.34 47.13
CA THR A 170 10.32 47.77 48.10
C THR A 170 9.71 48.85 48.98
N GLU A 171 9.27 48.45 50.16
CA GLU A 171 8.81 49.32 51.23
C GLU A 171 10.00 50.14 51.77
N ASN A 172 9.98 51.41 51.43
CA ASN A 172 10.97 52.41 51.78
C ASN A 172 10.68 52.91 53.21
N THR A 173 11.41 52.43 54.22
CA THR A 173 11.38 53.02 55.58
C THR A 173 12.72 53.64 55.93
N THR A 174 12.78 54.97 55.80
CA THR A 174 13.85 55.85 56.26
C THR A 174 13.64 56.21 57.74
N LYS A 175 14.68 56.12 58.58
CA LYS A 175 14.92 56.94 59.81
C LYS A 175 16.29 56.56 60.40
N HIS A 176 17.39 57.27 60.17
CA HIS A 176 17.84 58.58 60.67
C HIS A 176 18.52 58.56 62.06
N CYS A 177 19.75 59.06 62.07
CA CYS A 177 20.53 59.71 63.15
C CYS A 177 21.47 58.86 64.03
N GLY A 178 22.75 59.26 64.05
CA GLY A 178 23.77 58.78 64.99
C GLY A 178 25.18 59.29 64.65
N LYS A 179 25.45 60.56 64.94
CA LYS A 179 26.80 61.19 64.97
C LYS A 179 27.74 60.42 65.92
N THR A 180 29.04 60.34 65.59
CA THR A 180 30.19 60.87 66.37
C THR A 180 31.52 60.27 65.90
N GLY A 181 32.57 61.09 65.85
CA GLY A 181 33.96 60.60 65.94
C GLY A 181 34.89 61.08 64.83
N GLU A 182 35.36 62.32 64.98
CA GLU A 182 36.48 62.94 64.25
C GLU A 182 37.86 62.34 64.70
N PRO A 183 39.00 62.74 64.09
CA PRO A 183 40.05 61.86 63.57
C PRO A 183 41.29 61.90 64.52
N PRO A 184 42.53 61.44 64.17
CA PRO A 184 43.37 62.13 63.17
C PRO A 184 44.52 61.28 62.52
N VAL A 185 45.15 61.83 61.45
CA VAL A 185 46.63 61.98 61.29
C VAL A 185 47.48 60.69 61.17
N ARG A 186 48.41 60.45 60.21
CA ARG A 186 49.58 61.20 59.67
C ARG A 186 50.14 60.32 58.52
N ARG A 187 50.60 60.89 57.38
CA ARG A 187 52.03 61.02 56.94
C ARG A 187 52.80 59.69 56.81
N ASP A 188 53.67 59.44 55.85
CA ASP A 188 54.35 60.21 54.81
C ASP A 188 54.86 59.17 53.77
N ALA A 189 55.17 59.66 52.56
CA ALA A 189 56.16 59.14 51.60
C ALA A 189 55.94 57.76 50.94
#